data_AF-A0A1H0M380-F1
#
_entry.id   AF-A0A1H0M380-F1
#
_cell.length_a   1.000
_cell.length_b   1.000
_cell.length_c   1.000
_cell.angle_alpha   90.00
_cell.angle_beta   90.00
_cell.angle_gamma   90.00
#
_symmetry.space_group_name_H-M   'P 1'
#
loop_
_entity.id
_entity.type
_entity.pdbx_description
1 polymer ?
#
loop_
_entity_poly.entity_id
_entity_poly.type
_entity_poly.pdbx_seq_one_letter_code
_entity_poly.pdbx_strand_id
1 'polypeptide(L)'
;MKNKIKFDIGYERYNEFNLVIIMLATMVIFLPIIAYLIRLIIPNMIRCFYYEFTSNPCPFCGVTSDIRNIIKGNIFAPKYNMISMPVLICSVLEIIGRVSLICNKSKLKYIDLRVNVFRVDFIYHGIIFMLILIYILAFFMFHLRRF
;
A
#
# COMPACT_ATOMS: atom_id res chain seq x y z
N MET A 1 3.69 -14.35 37.03
CA MET A 1 3.57 -12.89 36.79
C MET A 1 4.48 -12.35 35.69
N LYS A 2 5.78 -12.71 35.60
CA LYS A 2 6.70 -12.20 34.56
C LYS A 2 6.23 -12.39 33.11
N ASN A 3 5.55 -13.51 32.80
CA ASN A 3 5.01 -13.76 31.47
C ASN A 3 3.86 -12.82 31.08
N LYS A 4 3.09 -12.27 32.03
CA LYS A 4 1.94 -11.41 31.74
C LYS A 4 2.39 -10.00 31.34
N ILE A 5 3.36 -9.45 32.08
CA ILE A 5 3.92 -8.10 31.82
C ILE A 5 4.66 -8.04 30.48
N LYS A 6 5.46 -9.07 30.13
CA LYS A 6 6.10 -9.15 28.81
C LYS A 6 5.07 -9.26 27.67
N PHE A 7 3.89 -9.81 27.94
CA PHE A 7 2.83 -10.05 26.96
C PHE A 7 2.05 -8.78 26.61
N ASP A 8 1.83 -7.93 27.60
CA ASP A 8 1.13 -6.65 27.43
C ASP A 8 1.99 -5.67 26.61
N ILE A 9 3.30 -5.60 26.88
CA ILE A 9 4.25 -4.76 26.12
C ILE A 9 4.32 -5.15 24.63
N GLY A 10 4.27 -6.45 24.32
CA GLY A 10 4.27 -6.92 22.93
C GLY A 10 2.97 -6.63 22.18
N TYR A 11 1.86 -6.44 22.89
CA TYR A 11 0.56 -6.15 22.31
C TYR A 11 0.40 -4.65 21.97
N GLU A 12 0.87 -3.76 22.84
CA GLU A 12 0.84 -2.31 22.59
C GLU A 12 1.63 -1.95 21.33
N ARG A 13 2.85 -2.48 21.19
CA ARG A 13 3.68 -2.31 19.98
C ARG A 13 3.01 -2.83 18.70
N TYR A 14 2.22 -3.89 18.80
CA TYR A 14 1.49 -4.42 17.64
C TYR A 14 0.34 -3.51 17.22
N ASN A 15 -0.35 -2.87 18.16
CA ASN A 15 -1.37 -1.88 17.84
C ASN A 15 -0.78 -0.62 17.20
N GLU A 16 0.36 -0.15 17.70
CA GLU A 16 1.11 0.96 17.09
C GLU A 16 1.49 0.61 15.65
N PHE A 17 2.03 -0.60 15.43
CA PHE A 17 2.35 -1.09 14.09
C PHE A 17 1.11 -1.10 13.18
N ASN A 18 -0.01 -1.67 13.62
CA ASN A 18 -1.24 -1.69 12.83
C ASN A 18 -1.73 -0.28 12.50
N LEU A 19 -1.60 0.67 13.43
CA LEU A 19 -1.98 2.07 13.21
C LEU A 19 -1.11 2.71 12.14
N VAL A 20 0.21 2.50 12.19
CA VAL A 20 1.15 2.98 11.16
C VAL A 20 0.79 2.41 9.79
N ILE A 21 0.48 1.13 9.70
CA ILE A 21 0.08 0.49 8.44
C ILE A 21 -1.24 1.07 7.91
N ILE A 22 -2.24 1.29 8.77
CA ILE A 22 -3.48 1.97 8.37
C ILE A 22 -3.19 3.37 7.82
N MET A 23 -2.33 4.15 8.49
CA MET A 23 -1.96 5.50 8.04
C MET A 23 -1.28 5.45 6.67
N LEU A 24 -0.34 4.52 6.46
CA LEU A 24 0.34 4.35 5.17
C LEU A 24 -0.63 3.93 4.06
N ALA A 25 -1.47 2.92 4.29
CA ALA A 25 -2.45 2.46 3.31
C ALA A 25 -3.48 3.55 2.97
N THR A 26 -3.91 4.31 3.99
CA THR A 26 -4.80 5.46 3.80
C THR A 26 -4.09 6.53 2.97
N MET A 27 -2.83 6.85 3.26
CA MET A 27 -2.03 7.80 2.49
C MET A 27 -1.94 7.39 1.01
N VAL A 28 -1.78 6.10 0.69
CA VAL A 28 -1.78 5.60 -0.70
C VAL A 28 -3.10 5.91 -1.41
N ILE A 29 -4.25 5.68 -0.76
CA ILE A 29 -5.57 5.96 -1.33
C ILE A 29 -5.78 7.48 -1.55
N PHE A 30 -5.31 8.31 -0.62
CA PHE A 30 -5.45 9.77 -0.69
C PHE A 30 -4.35 10.46 -1.51
N LEU A 31 -3.29 9.74 -1.91
CA LEU A 31 -2.20 10.26 -2.72
C LEU A 31 -2.66 11.00 -4.00
N PRO A 32 -3.69 10.55 -4.75
CA PRO A 32 -4.19 11.27 -5.92
C PRO A 32 -4.79 12.63 -5.61
N ILE A 33 -5.40 12.76 -4.43
CA ILE A 33 -6.01 14.00 -3.94
C ILE A 33 -4.89 14.92 -3.47
N ILE A 34 -3.93 14.41 -2.70
CA ILE A 34 -2.75 15.17 -2.26
C ILE A 34 -1.97 15.69 -3.47
N ALA A 35 -1.69 14.83 -4.46
CA ALA A 35 -1.01 15.22 -5.69
C ALA A 35 -1.80 16.26 -6.51
N TYR A 36 -3.15 16.20 -6.47
CA TYR A 36 -3.98 17.25 -7.07
C TYR A 36 -3.77 18.60 -6.39
N LEU A 37 -3.90 18.62 -5.06
CA LEU A 37 -3.83 19.83 -4.26
C LEU A 37 -2.45 20.48 -4.38
N ILE A 38 -1.36 19.70 -4.32
CA ILE A 38 0.00 20.22 -4.50
C ILE A 38 0.14 20.86 -5.87
N ARG A 39 -0.42 20.27 -6.93
CA ARG A 39 -0.36 20.84 -8.29
C ARG A 39 -1.11 22.18 -8.41
N LEU A 40 -2.18 22.38 -7.63
CA LEU A 40 -2.90 23.66 -7.57
C LEU A 40 -2.08 24.74 -6.87
N ILE A 41 -1.37 24.39 -5.80
CA ILE A 41 -0.60 25.35 -5.00
C ILE A 41 0.74 25.68 -5.68
N ILE A 42 1.43 24.66 -6.21
CA ILE A 42 2.79 24.79 -6.76
C ILE A 42 2.88 24.00 -8.08
N PRO A 43 2.39 24.56 -9.20
CA PRO A 43 2.24 23.85 -10.47
C PRO A 43 3.56 23.36 -11.08
N ASN A 44 4.70 23.96 -10.69
CA ASN A 44 6.01 23.65 -11.26
C ASN A 44 6.89 22.71 -10.41
N MET A 45 6.48 22.33 -9.19
CA MET A 45 7.31 21.48 -8.32
C MET A 45 7.18 19.99 -8.61
N ILE A 46 6.06 19.52 -9.17
CA ILE A 46 5.83 18.09 -9.38
C ILE A 46 6.40 17.66 -10.73
N ARG A 47 7.72 17.75 -10.88
CA ARG A 47 8.43 16.97 -11.90
C ARG A 47 8.67 15.57 -11.33
N CYS A 48 8.44 14.55 -12.14
CA CYS A 48 8.70 13.17 -11.71
C CYS A 48 10.21 12.95 -11.65
N PHE A 49 10.78 12.84 -10.45
CA PHE A 49 12.22 12.59 -10.26
C PHE A 49 12.72 11.39 -11.06
N TYR A 50 11.93 10.32 -11.15
CA TYR A 50 12.26 9.15 -11.97
C TYR A 50 12.39 9.53 -13.45
N TYR A 51 11.44 10.30 -13.99
CA TYR A 51 11.49 10.74 -15.38
C TYR A 51 12.68 11.68 -15.62
N GLU A 52 12.98 12.56 -14.68
CA GLU A 52 14.12 13.48 -14.78
C GLU A 52 15.47 12.75 -14.78
N PHE A 53 15.61 11.70 -13.98
CA PHE A 53 16.86 10.93 -13.89
C PHE A 53 17.01 9.88 -15.00
N THR A 54 15.91 9.22 -15.38
CA THR A 54 15.96 8.07 -16.31
C THR A 54 15.46 8.38 -17.71
N SER A 55 14.86 9.56 -17.94
CA SER A 55 14.13 9.92 -19.16
C SER A 55 12.99 8.95 -19.55
N ASN A 56 12.66 7.99 -18.67
CA ASN A 56 11.67 6.96 -18.91
C ASN A 56 10.39 7.22 -18.09
N PRO A 57 9.20 6.81 -18.58
CA PRO A 57 7.98 6.90 -17.80
C PRO A 57 8.11 6.03 -16.54
N CYS A 58 7.77 6.57 -15.39
CA CYS A 58 7.83 5.84 -14.13
C CYS A 58 6.82 4.68 -14.12
N PRO A 59 7.22 3.46 -13.68
CA PRO A 59 6.31 2.33 -13.56
C PRO A 59 5.14 2.60 -12.60
N PHE A 60 5.23 3.64 -11.78
CA PHE A 60 4.20 4.04 -10.83
C PHE A 60 3.50 5.35 -11.19
N CYS A 61 3.98 6.15 -12.17
CA CYS A 61 3.39 7.46 -12.46
C CYS A 61 1.98 7.41 -13.10
N GLY A 62 1.47 6.22 -13.42
CA GLY A 62 0.06 6.01 -13.76
C GLY A 62 -0.84 5.74 -12.56
N VAL A 63 -0.31 5.16 -11.47
CA VAL A 63 -1.13 4.65 -10.34
C VAL A 63 -1.99 5.73 -9.72
N THR A 64 -1.41 6.90 -9.48
CA THR A 64 -2.12 8.01 -8.87
C THR A 64 -3.21 8.58 -9.79
N SER A 65 -2.92 8.70 -11.09
CA SER A 65 -3.89 9.15 -12.09
C SER A 65 -5.02 8.13 -12.27
N ASP A 66 -4.67 6.85 -12.25
CA ASP A 66 -5.58 5.74 -12.41
C ASP A 66 -6.54 5.62 -11.23
N ILE A 67 -6.03 5.65 -10.01
CA ILE A 67 -6.85 5.66 -8.79
C ILE A 67 -7.80 6.84 -8.81
N ARG A 68 -7.35 8.03 -9.25
CA ARG A 68 -8.25 9.19 -9.42
C ARG A 68 -9.38 8.89 -10.41
N ASN A 69 -9.07 8.31 -11.56
CA ASN A 69 -10.08 7.98 -12.58
C ASN A 69 -11.06 6.92 -12.07
N ILE A 70 -10.57 5.94 -11.31
CA ILE A 70 -11.39 4.90 -10.66
C ILE A 70 -12.34 5.54 -9.64
N ILE A 71 -11.83 6.43 -8.76
CA ILE A 71 -12.64 7.16 -7.78
C ILE A 71 -13.72 8.02 -8.47
N LYS A 72 -13.41 8.57 -9.65
CA LYS A 72 -14.38 9.31 -10.48
C LYS A 72 -15.38 8.42 -11.23
N GLY A 73 -15.32 7.09 -11.07
CA GLY A 73 -16.22 6.13 -11.70
C GLY A 73 -15.82 5.70 -13.12
N ASN A 74 -14.66 6.09 -13.64
CA ASN A 74 -14.24 5.82 -15.02
C ASN A 74 -13.48 4.48 -15.18
N ILE A 75 -13.99 3.41 -14.58
CA ILE A 75 -13.30 2.12 -14.31
C ILE A 75 -12.80 1.38 -15.58
N PHE A 76 -13.29 1.74 -16.78
CA PHE A 76 -12.93 1.08 -18.05
C PHE A 76 -12.04 1.94 -18.97
N ALA A 77 -11.41 3.00 -18.45
CA ALA A 77 -10.48 3.79 -19.24
C ALA A 77 -9.32 2.92 -19.80
N PRO A 78 -9.03 2.97 -21.12
CA PRO A 78 -8.09 2.04 -21.80
C PRO A 78 -6.60 2.29 -21.50
N LYS A 79 -6.26 3.01 -20.42
CA LYS A 79 -4.89 3.43 -20.08
C LYS A 79 -4.47 3.09 -18.66
N TYR A 80 -5.19 2.19 -18.00
CA TYR A 80 -4.84 1.78 -16.66
C TYR A 80 -3.51 1.02 -16.64
N ASN A 81 -2.61 1.46 -15.77
CA ASN A 81 -1.48 0.66 -15.36
C ASN A 81 -2.02 -0.60 -14.65
N MET A 82 -1.49 -1.76 -15.06
CA MET A 82 -1.94 -3.06 -14.57
C MET A 82 -1.85 -3.20 -13.04
N ILE A 83 -1.01 -2.40 -12.37
CA ILE A 83 -0.86 -2.45 -10.91
C ILE A 83 -1.84 -1.56 -10.16
N SER A 84 -2.46 -0.58 -10.81
CA SER A 84 -3.25 0.45 -10.14
C SER A 84 -4.44 -0.15 -9.39
N MET A 85 -5.15 -1.08 -10.04
CA MET A 85 -6.28 -1.79 -9.44
C MET A 85 -5.86 -2.73 -8.31
N PRO A 86 -4.88 -3.64 -8.49
CA PRO A 86 -4.35 -4.44 -7.39
C PRO A 86 -3.90 -3.61 -6.19
N VAL A 87 -3.14 -2.53 -6.40
CA VAL A 87 -2.67 -1.64 -5.31
C VAL A 87 -3.84 -1.04 -4.56
N LEU A 88 -4.87 -0.55 -5.25
CA LEU A 88 -6.06 0.02 -4.63
C LEU A 88 -6.83 -1.02 -3.81
N ILE A 89 -7.09 -2.21 -4.38
CA ILE A 89 -7.80 -3.30 -3.71
C ILE A 89 -7.03 -3.77 -2.48
N CYS A 90 -5.73 -4.03 -2.61
CA CYS A 90 -4.85 -4.40 -1.49
C CYS A 90 -4.87 -3.33 -0.40
N SER A 91 -4.78 -2.04 -0.75
CA SER A 91 -4.80 -0.96 0.24
C SER A 91 -6.13 -0.91 1.01
N VAL A 92 -7.27 -1.08 0.33
CA VAL A 92 -8.59 -1.11 0.97
C VAL A 92 -8.74 -2.34 1.87
N LEU A 93 -8.36 -3.52 1.39
CA LEU A 93 -8.39 -4.75 2.18
C LEU A 93 -7.48 -4.68 3.40
N GLU A 94 -6.29 -4.09 3.26
CA GLU A 94 -5.36 -3.86 4.35
C GLU A 94 -5.98 -2.99 5.45
N ILE A 95 -6.59 -1.85 5.07
CA ILE A 95 -7.28 -0.98 6.03
C ILE A 95 -8.40 -1.74 6.74
N ILE A 96 -9.27 -2.44 6.00
CA ILE A 96 -10.38 -3.21 6.58
C ILE A 96 -9.86 -4.29 7.53
N GLY A 97 -8.82 -5.04 7.12
CA GLY A 97 -8.20 -6.09 7.92
C GLY A 97 -7.61 -5.54 9.22
N ARG A 98 -6.84 -4.46 9.14
CA ARG A 98 -6.21 -3.83 10.31
C ARG A 98 -7.22 -3.20 11.26
N VAL A 99 -8.22 -2.50 10.74
CA VAL A 99 -9.32 -1.95 11.56
C VAL A 99 -10.06 -3.10 12.25
N SER A 100 -10.32 -4.20 11.55
CA SER A 100 -10.96 -5.39 12.16
C SER A 100 -10.12 -5.97 13.29
N LEU A 101 -8.79 -6.04 13.14
CA LEU A 101 -7.88 -6.50 14.21
C LEU A 101 -7.88 -5.54 15.41
N ILE A 102 -7.86 -4.23 15.17
CA ILE A 102 -7.91 -3.21 16.21
C ILE A 102 -9.28 -3.20 16.92
N CYS A 103 -10.39 -3.46 16.25
CA CYS A 103 -11.70 -3.54 16.89
C CYS A 103 -11.89 -4.83 17.70
N ASN A 104 -11.28 -5.94 17.27
CA ASN A 104 -11.39 -7.25 17.93
C ASN A 104 -10.29 -7.51 19.00
N LYS A 105 -9.83 -6.46 19.71
CA LYS A 105 -8.72 -6.55 20.70
C LYS A 105 -8.87 -7.67 21.72
N SER A 106 -10.10 -7.93 22.17
CA SER A 106 -10.40 -8.95 23.17
C SER A 106 -10.00 -10.36 22.71
N LYS A 107 -10.15 -10.66 21.41
CA LYS A 107 -9.80 -11.96 20.82
C LYS A 107 -8.29 -12.13 20.64
N LEU A 108 -7.53 -11.05 20.48
CA LEU A 108 -6.06 -11.08 20.31
C LEU A 108 -5.27 -11.25 21.63
N LYS A 109 -5.98 -11.41 22.76
CA LYS A 109 -5.39 -11.79 24.05
C LYS A 109 -4.92 -13.25 24.06
N TYR A 110 -5.52 -14.11 23.23
CA TYR A 110 -5.11 -15.51 23.09
C TYR A 110 -3.83 -15.64 22.27
N ILE A 111 -2.82 -16.33 22.82
CA ILE A 111 -1.49 -16.43 22.21
C ILE A 111 -1.51 -17.13 20.86
N ASP A 112 -2.28 -18.21 20.73
CA ASP A 112 -2.34 -19.01 19.51
C ASP A 112 -2.97 -18.23 18.36
N LEU A 113 -4.04 -17.48 18.65
CA LEU A 113 -4.68 -16.60 17.65
C LEU A 113 -3.72 -15.51 17.20
N ARG A 114 -2.98 -14.89 18.14
CA ARG A 114 -2.02 -13.82 17.82
C ARG A 114 -0.91 -14.34 16.92
N VAL A 115 -0.29 -15.48 17.24
CA VAL A 115 0.77 -16.07 16.41
C VAL A 115 0.25 -16.41 15.02
N ASN A 116 -0.97 -16.94 14.92
CA ASN A 116 -1.56 -17.24 13.62
C ASN A 116 -1.82 -15.97 12.79
N VAL A 117 -2.33 -14.89 13.42
CA VAL A 117 -2.51 -13.60 12.75
C VAL A 117 -1.17 -13.05 12.25
N PHE A 118 -0.11 -13.06 13.06
CA PHE A 118 1.23 -12.64 12.62
C PHE A 118 1.74 -13.47 11.43
N ARG A 119 1.51 -14.79 11.46
CA ARG A 119 1.94 -15.68 10.37
C ARG A 119 1.20 -15.37 9.07
N VAL A 120 -0.12 -15.22 9.14
CA VAL A 120 -0.94 -14.84 7.97
C VAL A 120 -0.50 -13.48 7.45
N ASP A 121 -0.26 -12.52 8.34
CA ASP A 121 0.19 -11.18 7.99
C ASP A 121 1.54 -11.18 7.26
N PHE A 122 2.51 -11.91 7.79
CA PHE A 122 3.83 -12.07 7.18
C PHE A 122 3.74 -12.72 5.78
N ILE A 123 2.92 -13.77 5.64
CA ILE A 123 2.70 -14.44 4.36
C ILE A 123 2.05 -13.48 3.35
N TYR A 124 1.00 -12.77 3.75
CA TYR A 124 0.29 -11.81 2.91
C TYR A 124 1.23 -10.71 2.40
N HIS A 125 2.01 -10.09 3.29
CA HIS A 125 2.98 -9.06 2.92
C HIS A 125 4.12 -9.62 2.06
N GLY A 126 4.58 -10.84 2.34
CA GLY A 126 5.57 -11.54 1.51
C GLY A 126 5.07 -11.76 0.08
N ILE A 127 3.81 -12.16 -0.09
CA ILE A 127 3.19 -12.35 -1.42
C ILE A 127 3.09 -11.01 -2.15
N ILE A 128 2.59 -9.96 -1.50
CA ILE A 128 2.50 -8.61 -2.11
C ILE A 128 3.89 -8.13 -2.55
N PHE A 129 4.88 -8.27 -1.69
CA PHE A 129 6.25 -7.86 -2.00
C PHE A 129 6.79 -8.60 -3.23
N MET A 130 6.59 -9.93 -3.30
CA MET A 130 7.01 -10.73 -4.45
C MET A 130 6.28 -10.33 -5.74
N LEU A 131 4.98 -10.06 -5.68
CA LEU A 131 4.20 -9.58 -6.84
C LEU A 131 4.69 -8.22 -7.35
N ILE A 132 4.96 -7.29 -6.43
CA ILE A 132 5.52 -5.97 -6.77
C ILE A 132 6.91 -6.14 -7.40
N LEU A 133 7.76 -7.00 -6.83
CA LEU A 133 9.10 -7.27 -7.36
C LEU A 133 9.04 -7.85 -8.78
N ILE A 134 8.19 -8.86 -9.00
CA ILE A 134 7.98 -9.46 -10.33
C ILE A 134 7.51 -8.40 -11.33
N TYR A 135 6.56 -7.55 -10.93
CA TYR A 135 6.08 -6.48 -11.80
C TYR A 135 7.19 -5.48 -12.16
N ILE A 136 7.98 -5.04 -11.18
CA ILE A 136 9.10 -4.12 -11.41
C ILE A 136 10.10 -4.74 -12.37
N LEU A 137 10.50 -6.00 -12.14
CA LEU A 137 11.42 -6.73 -13.01
C LEU A 137 10.86 -6.89 -14.42
N ALA A 138 9.59 -7.27 -14.56
CA ALA A 138 8.92 -7.39 -15.86
C ALA A 138 8.87 -6.04 -16.58
N PHE A 139 8.50 -4.96 -15.87
CA PHE A 139 8.49 -3.61 -16.43
C PHE A 139 9.88 -3.24 -16.98
N PHE A 140 10.94 -3.45 -16.21
CA PHE A 140 12.29 -3.19 -16.69
C PHE A 140 12.67 -4.08 -17.88
N MET A 141 12.42 -5.38 -17.83
CA MET A 141 12.75 -6.28 -18.94
C MET A 141 12.02 -5.95 -20.24
N PHE A 142 10.71 -5.67 -20.19
CA PHE A 142 9.90 -5.41 -21.38
C PHE A 142 10.05 -3.98 -21.88
N HIS A 143 10.21 -3.00 -20.99
CA HIS A 143 10.28 -1.60 -21.38
C HIS A 143 11.70 -1.16 -21.78
N LEU A 144 12.75 -1.77 -21.23
CA LEU A 144 14.14 -1.58 -21.71
C LEU A 144 14.40 -2.28 -23.05
N ARG A 145 13.61 -3.31 -23.42
CA ARG A 145 13.74 -4.00 -24.72
C ARG A 145 13.17 -3.22 -25.90
N ARG A 146 12.44 -2.13 -25.65
CA ARG A 146 11.79 -1.31 -26.68
C ARG A 146 12.64 -0.13 -27.16
N PHE A 147 13.84 0.02 -26.61
CA PHE A 147 14.90 0.93 -27.03
C PHE A 147 16.16 0.12 -27.31
#